data_AF-A0A182GN19-F1
#
_entry.id   AF-A0A182GN19-F1
#
_cell.length_a   1.000
_cell.length_b   1.000
_cell.length_c   1.000
_cell.angle_alpha   90.00
_cell.angle_beta   90.00
_cell.angle_gamma   90.00
#
_symmetry.space_group_name_H-M   'P 1'
#
loop_
_entity.id
_entity.type
_entity.pdbx_description
1 polymer ?
#
loop_
_entity_poly.entity_id
_entity_poly.type
_entity_poly.pdbx_seq_one_letter_code
_entity_poly.pdbx_strand_id
1 'polypeptide(L)'
;MKDLVGSGILWAILKHRRTMEKRLNRKYGSPQYKLKIFTSKTHLHICTSCESAHELAVLCPICYKKVGEETEDVQMRMPLEKKVVVLYDREGVKNQRVPAVMEKTRSVGFSKNLLQGTI
;
A
#
# COMPACT_ATOMS: atom_id res chain seq x y z
N MET A 1 1.74 -46.94 28.20
CA MET A 1 1.19 -45.56 28.09
C MET A 1 0.69 -44.99 29.42
N LYS A 2 0.31 -45.80 30.42
CA LYS A 2 -0.19 -45.31 31.73
C LYS A 2 0.89 -44.78 32.68
N ASP A 3 2.15 -45.18 32.52
CA ASP A 3 3.25 -44.83 33.46
C ASP A 3 3.84 -43.43 33.26
N LEU A 4 3.55 -42.77 32.14
CA LEU A 4 3.99 -41.39 31.86
C LEU A 4 3.07 -40.34 32.50
N VAL A 5 1.82 -40.70 32.82
CA VAL A 5 0.81 -39.75 33.33
C VAL A 5 0.93 -39.56 34.85
N GLY A 6 1.51 -40.52 35.58
CA GLY A 6 1.69 -40.46 37.04
C GLY A 6 3.06 -39.97 37.53
N SER A 7 4.07 -39.90 36.66
CA SER A 7 5.45 -39.56 37.06
C SER A 7 5.75 -38.06 37.10
N GLY A 8 4.81 -37.19 36.71
CA GLY A 8 4.94 -35.73 36.75
C GLY A 8 6.06 -35.14 35.86
N ILE A 9 6.83 -35.98 35.17
CA ILE A 9 7.96 -35.59 34.33
C ILE A 9 7.44 -35.38 32.90
N LEU A 10 7.05 -34.15 32.63
CA LEU A 10 6.72 -33.68 31.29
C LEU A 10 8.01 -33.15 30.65
N TRP A 11 8.52 -33.88 29.65
CA TRP A 11 9.84 -33.65 29.04
C TRP A 11 9.98 -32.30 28.30
N ALA A 12 8.87 -31.64 27.96
CA ALA A 12 8.84 -30.39 27.20
C ALA A 12 8.39 -29.16 28.03
N ILE A 13 8.68 -29.12 29.34
CA ILE A 13 8.34 -28.01 30.23
C ILE A 13 9.57 -27.20 30.63
N LEU A 14 9.36 -25.89 30.87
CA LEU A 14 10.33 -25.03 31.52
C LEU A 14 10.61 -25.54 32.95
N LYS A 15 11.75 -26.20 33.14
CA LYS A 15 12.18 -26.69 34.47
C LYS A 15 12.30 -25.55 35.51
N HIS A 16 12.59 -24.33 35.07
CA HIS A 16 12.69 -23.16 35.95
C HIS A 16 12.05 -21.91 35.33
N ARG A 17 11.48 -21.07 36.19
CA ARG A 17 11.00 -19.74 35.82
C ARG A 17 12.17 -18.91 35.30
N ARG A 18 12.00 -18.30 34.13
CA ARG A 18 12.99 -17.35 33.59
C ARG A 18 13.03 -16.08 34.43
N THR A 19 14.25 -15.62 34.74
CA THR A 19 14.53 -14.34 35.41
C THR A 19 14.04 -13.16 34.57
N MET A 20 13.87 -12.00 35.21
CA MET A 20 13.45 -10.77 34.52
C MET A 20 14.45 -10.38 33.43
N GLU A 21 15.75 -10.44 33.72
CA GLU A 21 16.84 -10.18 32.76
C GLU A 21 16.72 -11.07 31.51
N LYS A 22 16.54 -12.38 31.68
CA LYS A 22 16.38 -13.32 30.55
C LYS A 22 15.14 -13.02 29.71
N ARG A 23 14.07 -12.46 30.31
CA ARG A 23 12.87 -12.04 29.58
C ARG A 23 13.09 -10.73 28.83
N LEU A 24 13.72 -9.76 29.47
CA LEU A 24 14.01 -8.45 28.90
C LEU A 24 15.00 -8.57 27.75
N ASN A 25 16.10 -9.32 27.90
CA ASN A 25 17.07 -9.54 26.82
C ASN A 25 16.47 -10.27 25.61
N ARG A 26 15.40 -11.06 25.79
CA ARG A 26 14.69 -11.69 24.66
C ARG A 26 13.74 -10.72 23.93
N LYS A 27 13.27 -9.67 24.61
CA LYS A 27 12.35 -8.66 24.05
C LYS A 27 13.12 -7.46 23.47
N TYR A 28 14.08 -6.96 24.24
CA TYR A 28 14.80 -5.70 24.04
C TYR A 28 16.32 -5.91 23.98
N GLY A 29 16.77 -7.12 23.60
CA GLY A 29 18.19 -7.43 23.48
C GLY A 29 18.88 -6.61 22.39
N SER A 30 20.20 -6.77 22.29
CA SER A 30 21.01 -6.04 21.31
C SER A 30 20.66 -6.45 19.85
N PRO A 31 20.90 -5.55 18.88
CA PRO A 31 20.75 -5.83 17.44
C PRO A 31 21.47 -7.09 16.98
N GLN A 32 22.66 -7.35 17.55
CA GLN A 32 23.51 -8.49 17.22
C GLN A 32 22.96 -9.83 17.74
N TYR A 33 22.04 -9.82 18.70
CA TYR A 33 21.51 -11.04 19.31
C TYR A 33 20.11 -11.38 18.78
N LYS A 34 19.08 -10.69 19.29
CA LYS A 34 17.67 -10.79 18.84
C LYS A 34 16.93 -9.52 19.24
N LEU A 35 16.88 -8.56 18.33
CA LEU A 35 16.12 -7.32 18.51
C LEU A 35 14.69 -7.51 17.99
N LYS A 36 13.70 -7.32 18.85
CA LYS A 36 12.26 -7.31 18.47
C LYS A 36 11.64 -5.92 18.48
N ILE A 37 12.49 -4.91 18.62
CA ILE A 37 12.07 -3.51 18.66
C ILE A 37 11.86 -3.06 17.22
N PHE A 38 10.86 -2.19 17.00
CA PHE A 38 10.69 -1.53 15.71
C PHE A 38 11.87 -0.61 15.45
N THR A 39 12.58 -0.87 14.36
CA THR A 39 13.63 0.02 13.87
C THR A 39 13.01 1.17 13.10
N SER A 40 13.63 2.35 13.16
CA SER A 40 13.21 3.47 12.33
C SER A 40 13.37 3.11 10.85
N LYS A 41 12.41 3.54 10.03
CA LYS A 41 12.50 3.43 8.58
C LYS A 41 13.34 4.59 8.05
N THR A 42 14.39 4.29 7.30
CA THR A 42 15.32 5.28 6.71
C THR A 42 14.95 5.68 5.28
N HIS A 43 14.00 4.99 4.67
CA HIS A 43 13.65 5.11 3.25
C HIS A 43 12.37 5.93 3.03
N LEU A 44 12.16 6.99 3.82
CA LEU A 44 11.01 7.89 3.70
C LEU A 44 11.39 9.09 2.82
N HIS A 45 10.61 9.36 1.79
CA HIS A 45 10.80 10.47 0.86
C HIS A 45 9.54 11.33 0.75
N ILE A 46 9.73 12.60 0.41
CA ILE A 46 8.65 13.56 0.19
C ILE A 46 8.22 13.46 -1.28
N CYS A 47 6.91 13.34 -1.52
CA CYS A 47 6.36 13.34 -2.87
C CYS A 47 6.42 14.74 -3.48
N THR A 48 6.87 14.87 -4.73
CA THR A 48 6.98 16.15 -5.44
C THR A 48 5.63 16.77 -5.80
N SER A 49 4.56 15.98 -5.92
CA SER A 49 3.24 16.47 -6.34
C SER A 49 2.33 16.90 -5.19
N CYS A 50 2.47 16.29 -4.02
CA CYS A 50 1.55 16.49 -2.89
C CYS A 50 2.25 16.69 -1.54
N GLU A 51 3.59 16.72 -1.52
CA GLU A 51 4.42 17.01 -0.34
C GLU A 51 4.23 16.05 0.85
N SER A 52 3.50 14.95 0.67
CA SER A 52 3.36 13.92 1.70
C SER A 52 4.56 12.98 1.73
N ALA A 53 4.92 12.51 2.92
CA ALA A 53 5.92 11.46 3.10
C ALA A 53 5.38 10.10 2.63
N HIS A 54 6.20 9.37 1.89
CA HIS A 54 5.93 8.00 1.42
C HIS A 54 7.22 7.19 1.40
N GLU A 55 7.10 5.87 1.26
CA GLU A 55 8.24 4.96 1.22
C GLU A 55 8.88 4.92 -0.17
N LEU A 56 10.21 4.80 -0.22
CA LEU A 56 10.92 4.51 -1.48
C LEU A 56 10.39 3.23 -2.11
N ALA A 57 10.29 3.25 -3.45
CA ALA A 57 9.75 2.15 -4.26
C ALA A 57 8.25 1.84 -4.05
N VAL A 58 7.52 2.69 -3.32
CA VAL A 58 6.05 2.63 -3.21
C VAL A 58 5.46 3.89 -3.84
N LEU A 59 4.37 3.78 -4.61
CA LEU A 59 3.66 4.95 -5.11
C LEU A 59 3.07 5.76 -3.95
N CYS A 60 3.04 7.09 -4.09
CA CYS A 60 2.42 7.93 -3.07
C CYS A 60 0.94 7.54 -2.87
N PRO A 61 0.52 7.19 -1.63
CA PRO A 61 -0.82 6.67 -1.39
C PRO A 61 -1.90 7.73 -1.64
N ILE A 62 -1.60 9.01 -1.42
CA ILE A 62 -2.55 10.11 -1.61
C ILE A 62 -2.80 10.33 -3.11
N CYS A 63 -1.73 10.43 -3.90
CA CYS A 63 -1.82 10.58 -5.35
C CYS A 63 -2.49 9.37 -5.99
N TYR A 64 -2.12 8.16 -5.56
CA TYR A 64 -2.72 6.93 -6.06
C TYR A 64 -4.22 6.85 -5.77
N LYS A 65 -4.66 7.24 -4.56
CA LYS A 65 -6.09 7.29 -4.22
C LYS A 65 -6.88 8.24 -5.10
N LYS A 66 -6.37 9.45 -5.35
CA LYS A 66 -7.02 10.43 -6.25
C LYS A 66 -7.21 9.86 -7.65
N VAL A 67 -6.18 9.22 -8.20
CA VAL A 67 -6.27 8.56 -9.52
C VAL A 67 -7.23 7.38 -9.47
N GLY A 68 -7.22 6.60 -8.39
CA GLY A 68 -8.15 5.49 -8.16
C GLY A 68 -9.62 5.95 -8.21
N GLU A 69 -9.97 6.97 -7.45
CA GLU A 69 -11.32 7.57 -7.42
C GLU A 69 -11.73 8.09 -8.81
N GLU A 70 -10.83 8.77 -9.53
CA GLU A 70 -11.09 9.21 -10.91
C GLU A 70 -11.31 8.02 -11.85
N THR A 71 -10.51 6.96 -11.74
CA THR A 71 -10.66 5.77 -12.59
C THR A 71 -11.92 4.97 -12.29
N GLU A 72 -12.36 4.92 -11.04
CA GLU A 72 -13.63 4.29 -10.65
C GLU A 72 -14.82 5.04 -11.25
N ASP A 73 -14.83 6.38 -11.14
CA ASP A 73 -15.85 7.23 -11.77
C ASP A 73 -15.91 7.02 -13.30
N VAL A 74 -14.74 6.89 -13.93
CA VAL A 74 -14.61 6.65 -15.37
C VAL A 74 -15.11 5.25 -15.72
N GLN A 75 -14.70 4.23 -14.97
CA GLN A 75 -15.07 2.83 -15.21
C GLN A 75 -16.58 2.61 -15.06
N MET A 76 -17.22 3.28 -14.10
CA MET A 76 -18.68 3.25 -13.94
C MET A 76 -19.43 3.75 -15.19
N ARG A 77 -18.82 4.66 -15.96
CA ARG A 77 -19.42 5.25 -17.17
C ARG A 77 -18.97 4.57 -18.47
N MET A 78 -18.00 3.65 -18.41
CA MET A 78 -17.43 3.01 -19.59
C MET A 78 -18.25 1.79 -20.05
N PRO A 79 -18.62 1.71 -21.33
CA PRO A 79 -19.11 0.46 -21.92
C PRO A 79 -17.96 -0.55 -22.13
N LEU A 80 -18.17 -1.81 -21.73
CA LEU A 80 -17.15 -2.87 -21.60
C LEU A 80 -16.37 -3.22 -22.89
N GLU A 81 -16.96 -3.07 -24.07
CA GLU A 81 -16.43 -3.71 -25.30
C GLU A 81 -15.75 -2.74 -26.29
N LYS A 82 -15.70 -1.43 -26.00
CA LYS A 82 -15.28 -0.43 -27.00
C LYS A 82 -14.04 0.34 -26.57
N LYS A 83 -13.26 0.79 -27.56
CA LYS A 83 -12.19 1.78 -27.36
C LYS A 83 -12.83 3.13 -27.02
N VAL A 84 -12.82 3.49 -25.75
CA VAL A 84 -13.44 4.72 -25.22
C VAL A 84 -12.43 5.87 -25.15
N VAL A 85 -12.90 7.09 -25.40
CA VAL A 85 -12.14 8.32 -25.12
C VAL A 85 -12.85 9.05 -23.99
N VAL A 86 -12.11 9.42 -22.95
CA VAL A 86 -12.65 10.19 -21.82
C VAL A 86 -12.65 11.67 -22.20
N LEU A 87 -13.82 12.32 -22.14
CA LEU A 87 -14.00 13.74 -22.40
C LEU A 87 -14.49 14.44 -21.14
N TYR A 88 -13.90 15.60 -20.84
CA TYR A 88 -14.32 16.49 -19.77
C TYR A 88 -15.08 17.71 -20.35
N ASP A 89 -15.78 18.47 -19.50
CA ASP A 89 -16.76 19.52 -19.89
C ASP A 89 -16.30 20.56 -20.91
N ARG A 90 -14.99 20.82 -21.02
CA ARG A 90 -14.41 21.84 -21.93
C ARG A 90 -13.66 21.25 -23.12
N GLU A 91 -13.75 19.95 -23.35
CA GLU A 91 -13.01 19.26 -24.43
C GLU A 91 -13.94 18.86 -25.58
N GLY A 92 -13.64 19.37 -26.78
CA GLY A 92 -14.36 19.00 -28.00
C GLY A 92 -14.02 17.59 -28.48
N VAL A 93 -15.01 16.93 -29.10
CA VAL A 93 -14.86 15.60 -29.70
C VAL A 93 -13.96 15.70 -30.93
N LYS A 94 -12.75 15.13 -30.87
CA LYS A 94 -11.82 15.08 -32.02
C LYS A 94 -11.85 13.75 -32.79
N ASN A 95 -12.39 12.69 -32.19
CA ASN A 95 -12.29 11.33 -32.73
C ASN A 95 -13.66 10.64 -32.81
N GLN A 96 -13.85 9.76 -33.80
CA GLN A 96 -15.06 8.94 -34.02
C GLN A 96 -15.29 7.83 -32.96
N ARG A 97 -14.59 7.86 -31.82
CA ARG A 97 -14.73 6.85 -30.76
C ARG A 97 -15.87 7.22 -29.82
N VAL A 98 -16.45 6.22 -29.14
CA VAL A 98 -17.51 6.45 -28.15
C VAL A 98 -16.94 7.29 -26.99
N PRO A 99 -17.50 8.49 -26.72
CA PRO A 99 -17.03 9.34 -25.64
C PRO A 99 -17.63 8.91 -24.30
N ALA A 100 -16.81 8.76 -23.26
CA ALA A 100 -17.28 8.78 -21.88
C ALA A 100 -17.23 10.22 -21.38
N VAL A 101 -18.40 10.80 -21.12
CA VAL A 101 -18.54 12.21 -20.72
C VAL A 101 -18.44 12.33 -19.21
N MET A 102 -17.51 13.16 -18.75
CA MET A 102 -17.26 13.48 -17.36
C MET A 102 -17.72 14.91 -17.08
N GLU A 103 -18.60 15.08 -16.09
CA GLU A 103 -19.16 16.38 -15.64
C GLU A 103 -18.18 17.15 -14.71
N LYS A 104 -16.88 16.92 -14.87
CA LYS A 104 -15.82 17.47 -14.04
C LYS A 104 -14.83 18.22 -14.93
N THR A 105 -14.03 19.10 -14.32
CA THR A 105 -12.83 19.62 -14.97
C THR A 105 -11.72 18.58 -14.93
N ARG A 106 -10.86 18.59 -15.95
CA ARG A 106 -9.73 17.66 -16.04
C ARG A 106 -8.71 17.94 -14.95
N SER A 107 -8.28 16.90 -14.22
CA SER A 107 -7.21 17.00 -13.24
C SER A 107 -5.85 17.13 -13.93
N VAL A 108 -4.88 17.77 -13.26
CA VAL A 108 -3.55 18.07 -13.83
C VAL A 108 -2.74 16.79 -14.14
N GLY A 109 -2.97 15.72 -13.37
CA GLY A 109 -2.27 14.44 -13.55
C GLY A 109 -2.87 13.54 -14.65
N PHE A 110 -4.07 13.87 -15.16
CA PHE A 110 -4.75 13.06 -16.16
C PHE A 110 -4.51 13.65 -17.54
N SER A 111 -3.56 13.12 -18.32
CA SER A 111 -3.24 13.65 -19.66
C SER A 111 -4.27 13.24 -20.72
N LYS A 112 -4.40 14.01 -21.81
CA LYS A 112 -5.36 13.75 -22.93
C LYS A 112 -5.23 12.36 -23.54
N ASN A 113 -4.02 11.81 -23.53
CA ASN A 113 -3.70 10.49 -24.04
C ASN A 113 -3.10 9.65 -22.91
N LEU A 114 -3.87 8.70 -22.37
CA LEU A 114 -3.42 7.81 -21.29
C LEU A 114 -2.15 7.00 -21.63
N LEU A 115 -1.88 6.79 -22.92
CA LEU A 115 -0.72 6.05 -23.42
C LEU A 115 0.52 6.93 -23.65
N GLN A 116 0.38 8.25 -23.60
CA GLN A 116 1.50 9.17 -23.78
C GLN A 116 1.83 9.82 -22.44
N GLY A 117 2.98 9.45 -21.88
CA GLY A 117 3.55 10.14 -20.73
C GLY A 117 3.91 11.57 -21.12
N THR A 118 3.31 12.55 -20.46
CA THR A 118 3.83 13.91 -20.43
C THR A 118 5.01 13.91 -19.46
N ILE A 119 6.22 13.98 -20.01
CA ILE A 119 7.40 14.49 -19.28
C ILE A 119 7.37 16.01 -19.40
#